data_AF-A0A1B0DA64-F1
#
_entry.id   AF-A0A1B0DA64-F1
#
_cell.length_a   1.000
_cell.length_b   1.000
_cell.length_c   1.000
_cell.angle_alpha   90.00
_cell.angle_beta   90.00
_cell.angle_gamma   90.00
#
_symmetry.space_group_name_H-M   'P 1'
#
loop_
_entity.id
_entity.type
_entity.pdbx_description
1 polymer ?
#
loop_
_entity_poly.entity_id
_entity_poly.type
_entity_poly.pdbx_seq_one_letter_code
_entity_poly.pdbx_strand_id
1 'polypeptide(L)'
;MNGVCVRFRGWLDLERLDGVGCLEYDERRAAHEDAILRDQIDRYNQRLRDFEDKQRAYRGDRQDEMDQVRRGVPGGIGVGVGGGMWRR
;
A
#
# COMPACT_ATOMS: atom_id res chain seq x y z
N MET A 1 7.80 -22.36 -12.21
CA MET A 1 6.50 -23.07 -12.30
C MET A 1 5.73 -22.82 -11.01
N ASN A 2 4.50 -22.28 -11.07
CA ASN A 2 3.67 -21.97 -9.89
C ASN A 2 4.42 -21.17 -8.80
N GLY A 3 5.23 -20.20 -9.19
CA GLY A 3 6.06 -19.41 -8.27
C GLY A 3 7.39 -20.04 -7.85
N VAL A 4 7.68 -21.30 -8.20
CA VAL A 4 8.96 -21.95 -7.91
C VAL A 4 9.92 -21.78 -9.08
N CYS A 5 11.11 -21.22 -8.83
CA CYS A 5 12.19 -21.14 -9.82
C CYS A 5 12.80 -22.53 -10.04
N VAL A 6 12.72 -23.01 -11.27
CA VAL A 6 13.25 -24.30 -11.68
C VAL A 6 14.03 -24.17 -12.98
N ARG A 7 14.99 -25.06 -13.17
CA ARG A 7 15.73 -25.24 -14.41
C ARG A 7 15.38 -26.59 -15.00
N PHE A 8 14.88 -26.59 -16.23
CA PHE A 8 14.64 -27.83 -16.96
C PHE A 8 15.95 -28.29 -17.61
N ARG A 9 16.29 -29.56 -17.41
CA ARG A 9 17.41 -30.21 -18.10
C ARG A 9 16.93 -31.54 -18.66
N GLY A 10 17.27 -31.79 -19.91
CA GLY A 10 16.87 -33.01 -20.59
C GLY A 10 17.49 -33.10 -21.97
N TRP A 11 17.23 -34.21 -22.63
CA TRP A 11 17.62 -34.46 -24.01
C TRP A 11 16.41 -34.97 -24.77
N LEU A 12 16.46 -34.81 -26.09
CA LEU A 12 15.43 -35.25 -27.02
C LEU A 12 16.13 -35.93 -28.21
N ASP A 13 15.68 -37.14 -28.53
CA ASP A 13 15.99 -37.83 -29.77
C ASP A 13 15.24 -37.13 -30.93
N LEU A 14 15.97 -36.71 -31.97
CA LEU A 14 15.38 -35.99 -33.10
C LEU A 14 14.72 -36.92 -34.13
N GLU A 15 15.07 -38.22 -34.14
CA GLU A 15 14.46 -39.19 -35.05
C GLU A 15 13.21 -39.82 -34.44
N ARG A 16 13.30 -40.22 -33.16
CA ARG A 16 12.20 -40.88 -32.46
C ARG A 16 11.26 -39.91 -31.75
N LEU A 17 11.66 -38.64 -31.61
CA LEU A 17 10.93 -37.58 -30.91
C LEU A 17 10.58 -37.94 -29.46
N ASP A 18 11.35 -38.83 -28.85
CA ASP A 18 11.27 -39.16 -27.44
C ASP A 18 12.48 -38.61 -26.69
N GLY A 19 12.38 -38.54 -25.37
CA GLY A 19 13.41 -37.93 -24.56
C GLY A 19 13.05 -37.96 -23.09
N VAL A 20 14.02 -37.61 -22.26
CA VAL A 20 13.85 -37.55 -20.82
C VAL A 20 14.34 -36.19 -20.34
N GLY A 21 13.60 -35.59 -19.43
CA GLY A 21 14.02 -34.38 -18.74
C GLY A 21 13.56 -34.38 -17.29
N CYS A 22 14.31 -33.66 -16.47
CA CYS A 22 13.99 -33.41 -15.07
C CYS A 22 13.96 -31.90 -14.78
N LEU A 23 13.29 -31.57 -13.68
CA LEU A 23 13.27 -30.21 -13.13
C LEU A 23 14.21 -30.16 -11.93
N GLU A 24 15.15 -29.24 -11.98
CA GLU A 24 16.06 -28.92 -10.88
C GLU A 24 15.60 -27.62 -10.22
N TYR A 25 15.70 -27.53 -8.90
CA TYR A 25 15.48 -26.26 -8.21
C TYR A 25 16.65 -25.29 -8.49
N ASP A 26 16.34 -24.05 -8.83
CA ASP A 26 17.34 -23.01 -9.09
C ASP A 26 17.38 -22.03 -7.92
N GLU A 27 18.21 -22.32 -6.93
CA GLU A 27 18.39 -21.50 -5.72
C GLU A 27 18.79 -20.06 -6.03
N ARG A 28 19.69 -19.86 -7.00
CA ARG A 28 20.20 -18.52 -7.32
C ARG A 28 19.10 -17.64 -7.88
N ARG A 29 18.32 -18.17 -8.82
CA ARG A 29 17.18 -17.44 -9.38
C ARG A 29 16.08 -17.28 -8.34
N ALA A 30 15.80 -18.30 -7.53
CA ALA A 30 14.83 -18.21 -6.46
C ALA A 30 15.16 -17.08 -5.48
N ALA A 31 16.42 -16.97 -5.03
CA ALA A 31 16.86 -15.91 -4.13
C ALA A 31 16.75 -14.51 -4.76
N HIS A 32 17.07 -14.39 -6.06
CA HIS A 32 16.93 -13.13 -6.77
C HIS A 32 15.46 -12.69 -6.91
N GLU A 33 14.59 -13.60 -7.32
CA GLU A 33 13.15 -13.34 -7.44
C GLU A 33 12.51 -13.05 -6.06
N ASP A 34 12.92 -13.77 -5.01
CA ASP A 34 12.47 -13.52 -3.64
C ASP A 34 12.89 -12.13 -3.14
N ALA A 35 14.11 -11.68 -3.45
CA ALA A 35 14.55 -10.32 -3.12
C ALA A 35 13.71 -9.25 -3.84
N ILE A 36 13.40 -9.46 -5.12
CA ILE A 36 12.54 -8.56 -5.90
C ILE A 36 11.13 -8.53 -5.31
N LEU A 37 10.57 -9.70 -5.00
CA LEU A 37 9.22 -9.82 -4.45
C LEU A 37 9.12 -9.11 -3.09
N ARG A 38 10.11 -9.30 -2.21
CA ARG A 38 10.17 -8.62 -0.91
C ARG A 38 10.21 -7.10 -1.05
N ASP A 39 11.06 -6.58 -1.92
CA ASP A 39 11.13 -5.14 -2.19
C ASP A 39 9.80 -4.57 -2.73
N GLN A 40 9.10 -5.32 -3.58
CA GLN A 40 7.76 -4.92 -4.04
C GLN A 40 6.74 -4.89 -2.90
N ILE A 41 6.74 -5.90 -2.04
CA ILE A 41 5.86 -5.98 -0.87
C ILE A 41 6.13 -4.82 0.08
N ASP A 42 7.40 -4.53 0.38
CA ASP A 42 7.78 -3.46 1.29
C ASP A 42 7.35 -2.09 0.76
N ARG A 43 7.58 -1.81 -0.53
CA ARG A 43 7.12 -0.58 -1.18
C ARG A 43 5.60 -0.45 -1.16
N TYR A 44 4.88 -1.54 -1.39
CA TYR A 44 3.42 -1.56 -1.34
C TYR A 44 2.93 -1.27 0.08
N ASN A 45 3.49 -1.96 1.08
CA ASN A 45 3.15 -1.77 2.48
C ASN A 45 3.44 -0.36 2.97
N GLN A 46 4.56 0.24 2.55
CA GLN A 46 4.89 1.62 2.90
C GLN A 46 3.83 2.59 2.37
N ARG A 47 3.43 2.46 1.10
CA ARG A 47 2.39 3.32 0.51
C ARG A 47 1.05 3.16 1.21
N LEU A 48 0.73 1.93 1.63
CA LEU A 48 -0.50 1.65 2.37
C LEU A 48 -0.48 2.35 3.74
N ARG A 49 0.63 2.24 4.48
CA ARG A 49 0.82 2.92 5.78
C ARG A 49 0.73 4.43 5.64
N ASP A 50 1.43 5.01 4.66
CA ASP A 50 1.38 6.46 4.40
C ASP A 50 -0.04 6.95 4.11
N PHE A 51 -0.84 6.12 3.43
CA PHE A 51 -2.24 6.43 3.14
C PHE A 51 -3.12 6.37 4.41
N GLU A 52 -2.95 5.32 5.23
CA GLU A 52 -3.65 5.18 6.50
C GLU A 52 -3.33 6.32 7.47
N ASP A 53 -2.06 6.72 7.55
CA ASP A 53 -1.61 7.83 8.40
C ASP A 53 -2.19 9.16 7.95
N LYS A 54 -2.21 9.45 6.63
CA LYS A 54 -2.87 10.64 6.08
C LYS A 54 -4.37 10.66 6.37
N GLN A 55 -5.03 9.51 6.23
CA GLN A 55 -6.46 9.41 6.54
C GLN A 55 -6.74 9.62 8.03
N ARG A 56 -5.86 9.10 8.91
CA ARG A 56 -5.97 9.32 10.36
C ARG A 56 -5.73 10.77 10.72
N ALA A 57 -4.70 11.41 10.18
CA ALA A 57 -4.40 12.82 10.39
C ALA A 57 -5.59 13.71 9.95
N TYR A 58 -6.14 13.47 8.75
CA TYR A 58 -7.30 14.21 8.27
C TYR A 58 -8.55 14.05 9.16
N ARG A 59 -8.77 12.84 9.70
CA ARG A 59 -9.86 12.60 10.66
C ARG A 59 -9.60 13.27 12.01
N GLY A 60 -8.36 13.21 12.50
CA GLY A 60 -7.93 13.85 13.76
C GLY A 60 -8.12 15.37 13.70
N ASP A 61 -7.55 16.02 12.68
CA ASP A 61 -7.68 17.48 12.48
C ASP A 61 -9.14 17.92 12.44
N ARG A 62 -10.00 17.19 11.70
CA ARG A 62 -11.44 17.50 11.65
C ARG A 62 -12.11 17.34 13.00
N GLN A 63 -11.72 16.34 13.78
CA GLN A 63 -12.30 16.06 15.09
C GLN A 63 -11.84 17.10 16.13
N ASP A 64 -10.57 17.51 16.08
CA ASP A 64 -10.00 18.59 16.87
C ASP A 64 -10.62 19.96 16.51
N GLU A 65 -10.90 20.20 15.23
CA GLU A 65 -11.63 21.41 14.78
C GLU A 65 -13.07 21.42 15.33
N MET A 66 -13.78 20.28 15.23
CA MET A 66 -15.13 20.15 15.79
C MET A 66 -15.14 20.28 17.31
N ASP A 67 -14.15 19.72 18.01
CA ASP A 67 -14.02 19.82 19.46
C ASP A 67 -13.60 21.23 19.91
N GLN A 68 -12.82 21.98 19.12
CA GLN A 68 -12.56 23.40 19.37
C GLN A 68 -13.83 24.24 19.21
N VAL A 69 -14.63 23.99 18.17
CA VAL A 69 -15.94 24.64 17.99
C VAL A 69 -16.89 24.29 19.15
N ARG A 70 -16.86 23.05 19.63
CA ARG A 70 -17.71 22.58 20.74
C ARG A 70 -17.23 23.03 22.12
N ARG A 71 -15.92 23.15 22.35
CA ARG A 71 -15.32 23.77 23.56
C ARG A 71 -15.47 25.29 23.53
N GLY A 72 -15.65 25.88 22.36
CA GLY A 72 -16.13 27.24 22.17
C GLY A 72 -17.61 27.42 22.53
N VAL A 73 -18.01 27.04 23.75
CA VAL A 73 -19.22 27.61 24.36
C VAL A 73 -18.87 29.05 24.76
N PRO A 74 -19.53 30.08 24.21
CA PRO A 74 -19.35 31.45 24.68
C PRO A 74 -20.14 31.60 25.99
N GLY A 75 -19.54 31.17 27.09
CA GLY A 75 -19.95 31.58 28.43
C GLY A 75 -19.35 32.94 28.77
N GLY A 76 -19.97 34.02 28.26
CA GLY A 76 -19.92 35.36 28.86
C GLY A 76 -18.67 36.22 28.58
N ILE A 77 -18.79 37.15 27.63
CA ILE A 77 -18.72 38.62 27.79
C ILE A 77 -19.06 39.20 26.41
N GLY A 78 -20.06 40.08 26.37
CA GLY A 78 -20.65 40.57 25.12
C GLY A 78 -19.69 41.44 24.30
N VAL A 79 -19.71 41.24 22.98
CA VAL A 79 -19.45 42.29 21.99
C VAL A 79 -20.40 42.04 20.82
N GLY A 80 -21.35 42.94 20.63
CA GLY A 80 -22.22 42.93 19.46
C GLY A 80 -21.42 43.28 18.22
N VAL A 81 -21.56 42.49 17.17
CA VAL A 81 -21.27 42.94 15.80
C VAL A 81 -22.44 42.49 14.93
N GLY A 82 -23.19 43.48 14.46
CA GLY A 82 -24.44 43.33 13.74
C GLY A 82 -24.30 42.53 12.45
N GLY A 83 -25.29 41.69 12.22
CA GLY A 83 -25.55 41.08 10.92
C GLY A 83 -25.99 42.15 9.93
N GLY A 84 -25.10 42.48 9.00
CA GLY A 84 -25.38 43.32 7.85
C GLY A 84 -25.25 42.53 6.54
N MET A 85 -26.34 42.51 5.78
CA MET A 85 -26.42 42.25 4.33
C MET A 85 -26.15 40.84 3.81
N TRP A 86 -27.24 40.08 3.74
CA TRP A 86 -27.48 39.18 2.61
C TRP A 86 -27.54 40.00 1.31
N ARG A 87 -26.57 39.82 0.42
CA ARG A 87 -26.67 40.30 -0.97
C ARG A 87 -27.17 39.17 -1.86
N ARG A 88 -28.21 39.50 -2.62
CA ARG A 88 -28.82 38.74 -3.71
C ARG A 88 -28.08 39.05 -5.01
#